data_AF-A0A0B5AWJ8-F1
#
_entry.id   AF-A0A0B5AWJ8-F1
#
_cell.length_a   1.000
_cell.length_b   1.000
_cell.length_c   1.000
_cell.angle_alpha   90.00
_cell.angle_beta   90.00
_cell.angle_gamma   90.00
#
_symmetry.space_group_name_H-M   'P 1'
#
loop_
_entity.id
_entity.type
_entity.pdbx_description
1 polymer ?
#
loop_
_entity_poly.entity_id
_entity_poly.type
_entity_poly.pdbx_seq_one_letter_code
_entity_poly.pdbx_strand_id
1 'polypeptide(L)' 'MMKAFKVRYSGAGFSGGQEIVLVENEEYIEKALEEKSTRDFEVGCSYSKIQSSTEIPLSKVKLADLSVTEFLQLTKG' A
#
# COMPACT_ATOMS: atom_id res chain seq x y z
N MET A 1 -6.34 7.00 -13.10
CA MET A 1 -5.61 8.10 -12.43
C MET A 1 -5.05 7.54 -11.14
N MET A 2 -3.80 7.84 -10.79
CA MET A 2 -3.16 7.28 -9.59
C MET A 2 -3.89 7.76 -8.32
N LYS A 3 -4.14 6.84 -7.39
CA LYS A 3 -4.77 7.09 -6.10
C LYS A 3 -3.85 6.60 -4.99
N ALA A 4 -3.89 7.27 -3.84
CA ALA A 4 -3.17 6.83 -2.66
C ALA A 4 -4.15 6.20 -1.66
N PHE A 5 -3.80 5.03 -1.15
CA PHE A 5 -4.56 4.35 -0.11
C PHE A 5 -3.70 4.16 1.12
N LYS A 6 -4.23 4.58 2.26
CA LYS A 6 -3.70 4.21 3.56
C LYS A 6 -4.28 2.85 3.94
N VAL A 7 -3.43 1.85 4.06
CA VAL A 7 -3.84 0.45 4.27
C VAL A 7 -3.36 -0.02 5.63
N ARG A 8 -4.28 -0.56 6.43
CA ARG A 8 -3.94 -1.31 7.65
C ARG A 8 -4.06 -2.79 7.35
N TYR A 9 -3.06 -3.55 7.78
CA TYR A 9 -2.98 -4.97 7.51
C TYR A 9 -2.35 -5.76 8.65
N SER A 10 -2.50 -7.07 8.59
CA SER A 10 -1.73 -8.06 9.36
C SER A 10 -1.09 -9.02 8.38
N GLY A 11 0.01 -9.63 8.79
CA GLY A 11 0.69 -10.67 8.03
C GLY A 11 1.16 -11.78 8.97
N ALA A 12 1.95 -12.70 8.46
CA ALA A 12 2.45 -13.81 9.25
C ALA A 12 3.32 -13.30 10.41
N GLY A 13 2.87 -13.49 11.65
CA GLY A 13 3.62 -13.14 12.85
C GLY A 13 3.50 -11.70 13.34
N PHE A 14 2.69 -10.84 12.70
CA PHE A 14 2.41 -9.49 13.21
C PHE A 14 1.00 -8.99 12.87
N SER A 15 0.50 -8.07 13.70
CA SER A 15 -0.78 -7.40 13.50
C SER A 15 -0.64 -5.89 13.54
N GLY A 16 -1.44 -5.18 12.76
CA GLY A 16 -1.52 -3.72 12.81
C GLY A 16 -0.41 -3.01 12.03
N GLY A 17 0.10 -3.63 10.97
CA GLY A 17 0.92 -2.94 9.97
C GLY A 17 0.11 -1.82 9.30
N GLN A 18 0.79 -0.75 8.91
CA GLN A 18 0.16 0.35 8.19
C GLN A 18 1.13 0.87 7.14
N GLU A 19 0.68 0.91 5.89
CA GLU A 19 1.45 1.40 4.74
C GLU A 19 0.58 2.30 3.87
N ILE A 20 1.21 3.18 3.10
CA ILE A 20 0.54 3.90 2.01
C ILE A 20 0.90 3.19 0.72
N VAL A 21 -0.07 2.86 -0.13
CA VAL A 21 0.19 2.31 -1.47
C VAL A 21 -0.37 3.24 -2.53
N LEU A 22 0.33 3.35 -3.66
CA LEU A 22 -0.16 4.04 -4.85
C LEU A 22 -0.69 3.01 -5.85
N VAL A 23 -1.97 3.14 -6.23
CA VAL A 23 -2.61 2.25 -7.20
C VAL A 23 -3.57 3.02 -8.11
N GLU A 24 -3.81 2.51 -9.31
CA GLU A 24 -4.80 3.11 -10.22
C GLU A 24 -6.24 2.79 -9.81
N ASN A 25 -6.44 1.63 -9.17
CA ASN A 25 -7.74 1.14 -8.72
C ASN A 25 -7.59 0.34 -7.40
N GLU A 26 -8.64 0.33 -6.59
CA GLU A 26 -8.68 -0.34 -5.27
C GLU A 26 -8.45 -1.86 -5.36
N GLU A 27 -8.82 -2.49 -6.47
CA GLU A 27 -8.57 -3.92 -6.73
C GLU A 27 -7.07 -4.30 -6.74
N TYR A 28 -6.17 -3.33 -6.94
CA TYR A 28 -4.73 -3.56 -6.95
C TYR A 28 -4.06 -3.34 -5.59
N ILE A 29 -4.81 -2.97 -4.55
CA ILE A 29 -4.24 -2.67 -3.22
C ILE A 29 -3.47 -3.86 -2.65
N GLU A 30 -4.03 -5.08 -2.72
CA GLU A 30 -3.39 -6.27 -2.14
C GLU A 30 -2.04 -6.55 -2.79
N LYS A 31 -1.99 -6.48 -4.12
CA LYS A 31 -0.76 -6.70 -4.89
C LYS A 31 0.27 -5.61 -4.63
N ALA A 32 -0.14 -4.34 -4.65
CA ALA A 32 0.77 -3.23 -4.36
C ALA A 32 1.30 -3.28 -2.92
N LEU A 33 0.46 -3.72 -1.98
CA LEU A 33 0.88 -3.94 -0.60
C LEU A 33 1.88 -5.08 -0.49
N GLU A 34 1.68 -6.21 -1.17
CA GLU A 34 2.64 -7.33 -1.19
C GLU A 34 3.99 -6.90 -1.79
N GLU A 35 3.99 -6.19 -2.91
CA GLU A 35 5.23 -5.72 -3.56
C GLU A 35 6.01 -4.71 -2.69
N LYS A 36 5.30 -3.96 -1.84
CA LYS A 36 5.86 -2.89 -1.01
C LYS A 36 6.15 -3.31 0.43
N SER A 37 5.36 -4.21 0.99
CA SER A 37 5.31 -4.48 2.42
C SER A 37 6.67 -4.96 2.91
N THR A 38 7.22 -4.23 3.88
CA THR A 38 8.45 -4.62 4.59
C THR A 38 8.21 -5.68 5.65
N ARG A 39 6.95 -6.13 5.80
CA ARG A 39 6.48 -7.01 6.86
C ARG A 39 5.72 -8.19 6.27
N ASP A 40 6.26 -8.90 5.30
CA ASP A 40 5.75 -10.21 4.84
C ASP A 40 4.21 -10.27 4.66
N PHE A 41 3.63 -9.28 3.99
CA PHE A 41 2.24 -9.38 3.55
C PHE A 41 2.22 -10.14 2.23
N GLU A 42 1.60 -11.31 2.23
CA GLU A 42 1.52 -12.21 1.08
C GLU A 42 0.06 -12.40 0.65
N VAL A 43 -0.25 -12.19 -0.62
CA VAL A 43 -1.59 -12.34 -1.19
C VAL A 43 -2.00 -13.82 -1.15
N GLY A 44 -3.24 -14.08 -0.70
CA GLY A 44 -3.76 -15.45 -0.58
C GLY A 44 -3.28 -16.22 0.66
N CYS A 45 -2.34 -15.68 1.44
CA CYS A 45 -1.98 -16.25 2.74
C CYS A 45 -3.09 -15.98 3.77
N SER A 46 -3.52 -17.01 4.49
CA SER A 46 -4.63 -16.92 5.46
C SER A 46 -4.33 -16.02 6.67
N TYR A 47 -3.04 -15.76 6.94
CA TYR A 47 -2.56 -14.86 7.98
C TYR A 47 -2.43 -13.41 7.50
N SER A 48 -2.37 -13.20 6.19
CA SER A 48 -2.32 -11.88 5.57
C SER A 48 -3.73 -11.34 5.38
N LYS A 49 -4.07 -10.26 6.08
CA LYS A 49 -5.40 -9.64 5.97
C LYS A 49 -5.31 -8.14 5.95
N ILE A 50 -5.93 -7.53 4.95
CA ILE A 50 -6.27 -6.11 4.98
C ILE A 50 -7.40 -5.92 5.99
N GLN A 51 -7.14 -5.07 6.99
CA GLN A 51 -8.13 -4.71 8.00
C GLN A 51 -8.96 -3.51 7.54
N SER A 52 -8.33 -2.56 6.84
CA SER A 52 -9.00 -1.38 6.28
C SER A 52 -8.14 -0.73 5.20
N SER A 53 -8.76 -0.28 4.12
CA SER A 53 -8.22 0.67 3.14
C SER A 53 -8.94 2.02 3.29
N THR A 54 -8.23 3.11 3.09
CA THR A 54 -8.86 4.44 3.00
C THR A 54 -8.13 5.28 1.96
N GLU A 55 -8.86 5.74 0.94
CA GLU A 55 -8.32 6.67 -0.05
C GLU A 55 -7.93 7.98 0.64
N ILE A 56 -6.74 8.49 0.33
CA ILE A 56 -6.24 9.77 0.82
C ILE A 56 -5.83 10.65 -0.37
N PRO A 57 -5.97 11.98 -0.27
CA PRO A 57 -5.46 12.87 -1.30
C PRO A 57 -3.95 12.69 -1.50
N LEU A 58 -3.49 12.66 -2.75
CA LEU A 58 -2.06 12.55 -3.09
C LEU A 58 -1.22 13.66 -2.42
N SER A 59 -1.79 14.85 -2.24
CA SER A 59 -1.14 15.97 -1.54
C SER A 59 -0.85 15.70 -0.05
N LYS A 60 -1.44 14.67 0.54
CA LYS A 60 -1.19 14.24 1.94
C LYS A 60 -0.18 13.10 2.05
N VAL A 61 0.31 12.56 0.93
CA VAL A 61 1.31 11.48 0.92
C VAL A 61 2.69 12.09 1.12
N LYS A 62 3.42 11.63 2.13
CA LYS A 62 4.81 12.08 2.32
C LYS A 62 5.70 11.34 1.35
N LEU A 63 6.72 12.03 0.83
CA LEU A 63 7.74 11.40 -0.03
C LEU A 63 8.44 10.22 0.65
N ALA A 64 8.63 10.28 1.96
CA ALA A 64 9.22 9.19 2.74
C ALA A 64 8.33 7.94 2.82
N ASP A 65 7.03 8.07 2.60
CA ASP A 65 6.09 6.94 2.56
C ASP A 65 6.04 6.31 1.16
N LEU A 66 6.81 6.82 0.18
CA LEU A 66 6.87 6.30 -1.19
C LEU A 66 8.14 5.49 -1.41
N SER A 67 8.02 4.37 -2.10
CA SER A 67 9.16 3.73 -2.75
C SER A 67 9.70 4.62 -3.88
N VAL A 68 10.96 4.40 -4.27
CA VAL A 68 11.57 5.12 -5.40
C VAL A 68 10.75 4.95 -6.69
N THR A 69 10.20 3.76 -6.92
CA THR A 69 9.37 3.46 -8.09
C THR A 69 8.07 4.26 -8.07
N GLU A 70 7.37 4.28 -6.93
CA GLU A 70 6.12 5.06 -6.76
C GLU A 70 6.37 6.57 -6.94
N PHE A 71 7.48 7.07 -6.39
CA PHE A 71 7.86 8.47 -6.58
C PHE A 71 8.09 8.79 -8.06
N LEU A 72 8.84 7.95 -8.78
CA LEU A 72 9.10 8.16 -10.21
C LEU A 72 7.81 8.13 -11.03
N GLN A 73 6.85 7.26 -10.69
CA GLN A 73 5.55 7.21 -11.36
C GLN A 73 4.76 8.51 -11.18
N LEU A 74 4.80 9.15 -10.01
CA LEU A 74 4.16 10.45 -9.79
C LEU A 74 4.84 11.59 -10.56
N THR A 75 6.16 11.54 -10.75
CA THR A 75 6.90 12.60 -11.46
C THR A 75 6.87 12.50 -12.99
N LYS A 76 6.49 11.35 -13.54
CA LYS A 76 6.34 11.14 -14.98
C LYS A 76 4.96 11.57 -15.54
N GLY A 77 4.11 12.16 -14.68
CA GLY A 77 2.84 12.76 -15.06
C GLY A 77 3.00 14.02 -15.90
#